data_AF-A0A0Q7JRT5-F1
#
_entry.id   AF-A0A0Q7JRT5-F1
#
_cell.length_a   1.000
_cell.length_b   1.000
_cell.length_c   1.000
_cell.angle_alpha   90.00
_cell.angle_beta   90.00
_cell.angle_gamma   90.00
#
_symmetry.space_group_name_H-M   'P 1'
#
loop_
_entity.id
_entity.type
_entity.pdbx_description
1 polymer ?
#
loop_
_entity_poly.entity_id
_entity_poly.type
_entity_poly.pdbx_seq_one_letter_code
_entity_poly.pdbx_strand_id
1 'polypeptide(L)'
;MSTRARTRSEAAEQAWAALPHGGRDAVRLQVQCARSHHVATVYDTGAGLVYAAPVRDVSHGARDLPDEPKGDQHPHRWYDWLADAPGAAADDALPAWCDCGPRTLSRRAVRHWLDAGEHRVVVD
;
A
#
# COMPACT_ATOMS: atom_id res chain seq x y z
N MET A 1 24.90 22.38 -0.27
CA MET A 1 23.64 21.91 0.34
C MET A 1 23.03 20.91 -0.62
N SER A 2 23.13 19.60 -0.33
CA SER A 2 22.69 18.54 -1.25
C SER A 2 21.26 18.15 -0.91
N THR A 3 20.30 18.63 -1.70
CA THR A 3 18.89 18.23 -1.62
C THR A 3 18.83 16.74 -1.99
N ARG A 4 18.62 15.84 -1.01
CA ARG A 4 18.36 14.43 -1.34
C ARG A 4 17.05 14.37 -2.13
N ALA A 5 17.09 13.75 -3.30
CA ALA A 5 15.86 13.43 -4.03
C ALA A 5 15.04 12.50 -3.13
N ARG A 6 13.78 12.87 -2.84
CA ARG A 6 12.85 12.00 -2.12
C ARG A 6 12.70 10.69 -2.89
N THR A 7 12.62 9.58 -2.18
CA THR A 7 12.30 8.31 -2.82
C THR A 7 10.85 8.33 -3.34
N ARG A 8 10.56 7.48 -4.31
CA ARG A 8 9.21 7.34 -4.87
C ARG A 8 8.18 7.01 -3.78
N SER A 9 8.55 6.14 -2.83
CA SER A 9 7.73 5.75 -1.69
C SER A 9 7.48 6.90 -0.72
N GLU A 10 8.50 7.68 -0.36
CA GLU A 10 8.33 8.86 0.52
C GLU A 10 7.39 9.90 -0.10
N ALA A 11 7.50 10.13 -1.41
CA ALA A 11 6.61 11.05 -2.11
C ALA A 11 5.16 10.53 -2.14
N ALA A 12 4.96 9.22 -2.31
CA ALA A 12 3.64 8.60 -2.30
C ALA A 12 3.00 8.63 -0.90
N GLU A 13 3.78 8.36 0.14
CA GLU A 13 3.35 8.48 1.54
C GLU A 13 2.93 9.92 1.85
N GLN A 14 3.73 10.92 1.45
CA GLN A 14 3.38 12.32 1.67
C GLN A 14 2.08 12.72 0.97
N ALA A 15 1.84 12.22 -0.25
CA ALA A 15 0.59 12.48 -0.96
C ALA A 15 -0.61 11.81 -0.28
N TRP A 16 -0.44 10.59 0.22
CA TRP A 16 -1.47 9.91 1.02
C TRP A 16 -1.75 10.65 2.33
N ALA A 17 -0.71 11.10 3.04
CA ALA A 17 -0.83 11.82 4.30
C ALA A 17 -1.54 13.19 4.15
N ALA A 18 -1.53 13.77 2.95
CA ALA A 18 -2.24 15.01 2.64
C ALA A 18 -3.76 14.81 2.43
N LEU A 19 -4.25 13.57 2.35
CA LEU A 19 -5.67 13.28 2.16
C LEU A 19 -6.49 13.64 3.41
N PRO A 20 -7.66 14.30 3.25
CA PRO A 20 -8.56 14.54 4.37
C PRO A 20 -9.13 13.22 4.91
N HIS A 21 -9.46 13.20 6.21
CA HIS A 21 -10.16 12.09 6.88
C HIS A 21 -9.51 10.70 6.66
N GLY A 22 -8.17 10.65 6.56
CA GLY A 22 -7.44 9.40 6.34
C GLY A 22 -7.70 8.75 4.98
N GLY A 23 -8.18 9.52 4.00
CA GLY A 23 -8.35 9.07 2.63
C GLY A 23 -9.55 8.15 2.38
N ARG A 24 -10.55 8.11 3.28
CA ARG A 24 -11.72 7.22 3.14
C ARG A 24 -12.48 7.46 1.82
N ASP A 25 -12.66 8.71 1.44
CA ASP A 25 -13.34 9.11 0.20
C ASP A 25 -12.45 9.00 -1.04
N ALA A 26 -11.13 8.84 -0.83
CA ALA A 26 -10.14 8.70 -1.88
C ALA A 26 -9.91 7.23 -2.27
N VAL A 27 -10.55 6.26 -1.61
CA VAL A 27 -10.39 4.84 -1.93
C VAL A 27 -10.92 4.53 -3.32
N ARG A 28 -10.06 3.97 -4.19
CA ARG A 28 -10.44 3.52 -5.54
C ARG A 28 -10.56 2.01 -5.64
N LEU A 29 -9.69 1.29 -4.96
CA LEU A 29 -9.67 -0.18 -4.97
C LEU A 29 -9.26 -0.71 -3.59
N GLN A 30 -9.98 -1.72 -3.12
CA GLN A 30 -9.59 -2.53 -1.97
C GLN A 30 -9.22 -3.94 -2.42
N VAL A 31 -8.05 -4.41 -2.00
CA VAL A 31 -7.61 -5.79 -2.24
C VAL A 31 -7.74 -6.58 -0.95
N GLN A 32 -8.35 -7.75 -1.05
CA GLN A 32 -8.55 -8.67 0.07
C GLN A 32 -8.08 -10.07 -0.30
N CYS A 33 -7.76 -10.88 0.70
CA CYS A 33 -7.50 -12.29 0.45
C CYS A 33 -8.79 -13.11 0.39
N ALA A 34 -8.70 -14.37 -0.04
CA ALA A 34 -9.81 -15.34 -0.01
C ALA A 34 -10.43 -15.51 1.39
N ARG A 35 -9.69 -15.22 2.46
CA ARG A 35 -10.18 -15.21 3.86
C ARG A 35 -10.71 -13.84 4.32
N SER A 36 -10.93 -12.91 3.39
CA SER A 36 -11.42 -11.55 3.64
C SER A 36 -10.51 -10.66 4.50
N HIS A 37 -9.25 -11.02 4.71
CA HIS A 37 -8.28 -10.10 5.31
C HIS A 37 -7.90 -9.01 4.32
N HIS A 38 -7.69 -7.79 4.82
CA HIS A 38 -7.21 -6.67 4.02
C HIS A 38 -5.77 -6.92 3.55
N VAL A 39 -5.50 -6.72 2.26
CA VAL A 39 -4.20 -6.96 1.62
C VAL A 39 -3.56 -5.64 1.18
N ALA A 40 -4.32 -4.76 0.54
CA ALA A 40 -3.85 -3.46 0.08
C ALA A 40 -5.02 -2.52 -0.24
N THR A 41 -4.74 -1.23 -0.35
CA THR A 41 -5.68 -0.22 -0.82
C THR A 41 -5.02 0.68 -1.86
N VAL A 42 -5.78 1.10 -2.86
CA VAL A 42 -5.38 2.17 -3.78
C VAL A 42 -6.19 3.43 -3.46
N TYR A 43 -5.49 4.55 -3.34
CA TYR A 43 -6.06 5.87 -3.10
C TYR A 43 -5.83 6.79 -4.29
N ASP A 44 -6.82 7.61 -4.61
CA ASP A 44 -6.70 8.73 -5.53
C ASP A 44 -6.39 10.01 -4.74
N THR A 45 -5.15 10.48 -4.86
CA THR A 45 -4.67 11.66 -4.14
C THR A 45 -4.91 12.97 -4.91
N GLY A 46 -5.53 12.92 -6.09
CA GLY A 46 -5.58 14.05 -7.03
C GLY A 46 -4.24 14.34 -7.73
N ALA A 47 -3.11 14.08 -7.08
CA ALA A 47 -1.78 14.09 -7.68
C ALA A 47 -1.45 12.78 -8.44
N GLY A 48 -2.19 11.71 -8.14
CA GLY A 48 -2.02 10.39 -8.75
C GLY A 48 -2.54 9.27 -7.85
N LEU A 49 -2.45 8.05 -8.38
CA LEU A 49 -2.86 6.85 -7.66
C LEU A 49 -1.74 6.36 -6.74
N VAL A 50 -2.04 6.25 -5.45
CA VAL A 50 -1.14 5.72 -4.42
C VAL A 50 -1.59 4.33 -4.01
N TYR A 51 -0.70 3.36 -4.16
CA TYR A 51 -0.83 2.04 -3.56
C TYR A 51 -0.33 2.09 -2.12
N ALA A 52 -1.11 1.52 -1.20
CA ALA A 52 -0.74 1.36 0.20
C ALA A 52 -1.00 -0.08 0.64
N ALA A 53 0.02 -0.75 1.15
CA ALA A 53 -0.10 -2.05 1.79
C ALA A 53 0.34 -1.97 3.25
N PRO A 54 -0.32 -2.69 4.18
CA PRO A 54 0.29 -2.93 5.47
C PRO A 54 1.61 -3.69 5.26
N VAL A 55 2.61 -3.36 6.05
CA VAL A 55 3.85 -4.11 6.24
C VAL A 55 3.83 -4.51 7.70
N ARG A 56 3.62 -5.80 7.97
CA ARG A 56 3.93 -6.31 9.29
C ARG A 56 5.42 -6.60 9.32
N ASP A 57 6.10 -6.03 10.30
CA ASP A 57 7.44 -6.47 10.69
C ASP A 57 7.28 -7.85 11.35
N VAL A 58 7.26 -8.91 10.55
CA VAL A 58 7.15 -10.29 11.06
C VAL A 58 8.54 -10.81 11.41
N SER A 59 8.97 -10.53 12.64
CA SER A 59 9.72 -11.51 13.40
C SER A 59 8.73 -12.28 14.27
N HIS A 60 8.26 -13.44 13.80
CA HIS A 60 7.55 -14.42 14.64
C HIS A 60 8.54 -15.12 15.58
N GLY A 61 9.12 -14.34 16.51
CA GLY A 61 10.18 -14.81 17.38
C GLY A 61 10.38 -13.95 18.62
N ALA A 62 9.33 -13.61 19.36
CA ALA A 62 9.44 -13.31 20.79
C ALA A 62 8.05 -13.28 21.43
N ARG A 63 7.81 -14.16 22.40
CA ARG A 63 6.62 -14.16 23.27
C ARG A 63 6.74 -13.16 24.42
N ASP A 64 7.67 -12.21 24.34
CA ASP A 64 8.06 -11.30 25.42
C ASP A 64 8.37 -9.89 24.90
N LEU A 65 7.38 -9.19 24.33
CA LEU A 65 7.47 -7.74 24.15
C LEU A 65 6.52 -7.08 25.14
N PRO A 66 6.99 -6.14 25.99
CA PRO A 66 6.11 -5.37 26.86
C PRO A 66 5.12 -4.56 26.03
N ASP A 67 3.90 -4.44 26.54
CA ASP A 67 2.79 -3.69 25.94
C ASP A 67 3.13 -2.19 25.99
N GLU A 68 3.90 -1.72 25.00
CA GLU A 68 4.17 -0.29 24.83
C GLU A 68 2.87 0.43 24.40
N PRO A 69 2.59 1.62 24.96
CA PRO A 69 1.34 2.31 24.73
C PRO A 69 1.15 2.63 23.24
N LYS A 70 0.00 2.19 22.71
CA LYS A 70 -0.49 2.46 21.34
C LYS A 70 -0.79 3.96 21.14
N GLY A 71 0.24 4.78 21.05
CA GLY A 71 0.13 6.15 20.55
C GLY A 71 0.22 6.14 19.03
N ASP A 72 -0.87 6.44 18.33
CA ASP A 72 -1.03 6.85 16.92
C ASP A 72 -0.04 6.35 15.85
N GLN A 73 0.60 5.20 16.07
CA GLN A 73 1.44 4.54 15.09
C GLN A 73 0.49 3.89 14.10
N HIS A 74 0.26 4.57 12.97
CA HIS A 74 -0.23 3.92 11.78
C HIS A 74 0.61 2.64 11.59
N PRO A 75 -0.01 1.45 11.46
CA PRO A 75 0.75 0.24 11.19
C PRO A 75 1.71 0.53 10.04
N HIS A 76 2.98 0.16 10.15
CA HIS A 76 3.98 0.42 9.11
C HIS A 76 3.37 0.05 7.77
N ARG A 77 3.09 1.06 6.93
CA ARG A 77 2.48 0.88 5.62
C ARG A 77 3.54 1.21 4.59
N TRP A 78 3.61 0.39 3.56
CA TRP A 78 4.44 0.68 2.41
C TRP A 78 3.58 1.40 1.37
N TYR A 79 4.08 2.54 0.92
CA TYR A 79 3.42 3.40 -0.04
C TYR A 79 4.21 3.46 -1.33
N ASP A 80 3.48 3.52 -2.44
CA ASP A 80 4.10 3.67 -3.73
C ASP A 80 3.16 4.24 -4.79
N TRP A 81 3.72 4.96 -5.76
CA TRP A 81 2.97 5.50 -6.89
C TRP A 81 2.63 4.40 -7.90
N LEU A 82 1.37 4.27 -8.28
CA LEU A 82 0.94 3.52 -9.46
C LEU A 82 1.13 4.37 -10.73
N ALA A 83 2.37 4.80 -11.01
CA ALA A 83 2.69 5.54 -12.23
C ALA A 83 2.86 4.60 -13.45
N ASP A 84 2.45 5.07 -14.63
CA ASP A 84 2.99 4.63 -15.91
C ASP A 84 4.36 5.29 -16.08
N ALA A 85 5.44 4.58 -15.81
CA ALA A 85 6.70 4.95 -16.42
C ALA A 85 6.81 4.17 -17.74
N PRO A 86 6.63 4.80 -18.91
CA PRO A 86 6.92 4.15 -20.17
C PRO A 86 8.39 3.69 -20.16
N GLY A 87 8.61 2.38 -20.22
CA GLY A 87 9.94 1.76 -20.12
C GLY A 87 10.32 1.21 -18.73
N ALA A 88 9.49 1.37 -17.69
CA ALA A 88 9.70 0.71 -16.40
C ALA A 88 9.17 -0.73 -16.42
N ALA A 89 9.79 -1.58 -17.24
CA ALA A 89 9.44 -2.99 -17.36
C ALA A 89 9.96 -3.86 -16.18
N ALA A 90 10.49 -3.26 -15.11
CA ALA A 90 11.34 -3.99 -14.16
C ALA A 90 10.81 -4.11 -12.73
N ASP A 91 9.82 -3.31 -12.29
CA ASP A 91 9.34 -3.37 -10.89
C ASP A 91 7.81 -3.42 -10.78
N ASP A 92 7.28 -4.52 -11.34
CA ASP A 92 5.87 -4.89 -11.29
C ASP A 92 5.48 -5.55 -9.97
N ALA A 93 6.43 -5.88 -9.08
CA ALA A 93 6.14 -6.54 -7.81
C ALA A 93 5.79 -5.50 -6.73
N LEU A 94 4.54 -5.51 -6.29
CA LEU A 94 4.07 -4.72 -5.16
C LEU A 94 4.03 -5.60 -3.91
N PRO A 95 4.77 -5.27 -2.84
CA PRO A 95 4.63 -5.98 -1.58
C PRO A 95 3.23 -5.79 -1.02
N ALA A 96 2.69 -6.84 -0.42
CA ALA A 96 1.42 -6.79 0.30
C ALA A 96 1.48 -7.72 1.51
N TRP A 97 0.65 -7.46 2.51
CA TRP A 97 0.51 -8.36 3.66
C TRP A 97 -0.94 -8.44 4.08
N CYS A 98 -1.30 -9.58 4.66
CA CYS A 98 -2.48 -9.68 5.51
C CYS A 98 -2.17 -10.66 6.65
N ASP A 99 -3.15 -10.98 7.50
CA ASP A 99 -2.97 -11.92 8.61
C ASP A 99 -2.71 -13.38 8.16
N CYS A 100 -2.85 -13.69 6.86
CA CYS A 100 -2.40 -14.97 6.28
C CYS A 100 -0.89 -15.03 5.98
N GLY A 101 -0.20 -13.89 5.97
CA GLY A 101 1.21 -13.80 5.61
C GLY A 101 1.53 -12.78 4.50
N PRO A 102 2.82 -12.69 4.11
CA PRO A 102 3.29 -11.87 2.99
C PRO A 102 2.67 -12.32 1.67
N ARG A 103 2.44 -11.35 0.79
CA ARG A 103 2.02 -11.54 -0.60
C ARG A 103 2.77 -10.59 -1.52
N THR A 104 2.68 -10.88 -2.81
CA THR A 104 3.14 -9.99 -3.87
C THR A 104 2.02 -9.81 -4.87
N LEU A 105 1.65 -8.56 -5.13
CA LEU A 105 0.71 -8.20 -6.18
C LEU A 105 1.47 -7.71 -7.40
N SER A 106 0.88 -7.86 -8.59
CA SER A 106 1.41 -7.21 -9.78
C SER A 106 0.85 -5.80 -9.90
N ARG A 107 1.72 -4.80 -10.06
CA ARG A 107 1.34 -3.41 -10.38
C ARG A 107 0.44 -3.36 -11.61
N ARG A 108 0.76 -4.14 -12.64
CA ARG A 108 -0.06 -4.30 -13.84
C ARG A 108 -1.43 -4.89 -13.55
N ALA A 109 -1.52 -5.91 -12.69
CA ALA A 109 -2.81 -6.49 -12.30
C ALA A 109 -3.67 -5.49 -11.52
N VAL A 110 -3.08 -4.77 -10.57
CA VAL A 110 -3.76 -3.72 -9.79
C VAL A 110 -4.33 -2.64 -10.72
N ARG A 111 -3.56 -2.22 -11.73
CA ARG A 111 -4.01 -1.26 -12.74
C ARG A 111 -5.11 -1.82 -13.62
N HIS A 112 -4.96 -3.05 -14.11
CA HIS A 112 -6.00 -3.70 -14.90
C HIS A 112 -7.33 -3.73 -14.15
N TRP A 113 -7.34 -4.00 -12.84
CA TRP A 113 -8.55 -3.95 -12.03
C TRP A 113 -9.13 -2.53 -11.94
N LEU A 114 -8.28 -1.50 -11.80
CA LEU A 114 -8.73 -0.10 -11.80
C LEU A 114 -9.32 0.30 -13.16
N ASP A 115 -8.68 -0.07 -14.26
CA ASP A 115 -9.14 0.22 -15.63
C ASP A 115 -10.45 -0.52 -15.95
N ALA A 116 -10.65 -1.70 -15.37
CA ALA A 116 -11.91 -2.44 -15.44
C ALA A 116 -13.04 -1.84 -14.55
N GLY A 117 -12.74 -0.83 -13.74
CA GLY A 117 -13.69 -0.20 -12.82
C GLY A 117 -13.95 -1.00 -11.55
N GLU A 118 -13.06 -1.92 -11.18
CA GLU A 118 -13.19 -2.71 -9.97
C GLU A 118 -12.93 -1.86 -8.72
N HIS A 119 -13.83 -1.94 -7.75
CA HIS A 119 -13.68 -1.26 -6.46
C HIS A 119 -13.21 -2.20 -5.34
N ARG A 120 -13.37 -3.51 -5.54
CA ARG A 120 -12.89 -4.56 -4.62
C ARG A 120 -12.46 -5.79 -5.40
N VAL A 121 -11.27 -6.31 -5.09
CA VAL A 121 -10.76 -7.56 -5.67
C VAL A 121 -10.34 -8.52 -4.57
N VAL A 122 -10.57 -9.81 -4.82
CA VAL A 122 -10.13 -10.91 -3.96
C VAL A 122 -8.97 -11.64 -4.63
N VAL A 123 -7.88 -11.85 -3.90
CA VAL A 123 -6.67 -12.57 -4.33
C VAL A 123 -6.41 -13.76 -3.42
N ASP A 124 -5.70 -14.78 -3.89
CA ASP A 124 -5.33 -15.95 -3.08
C ASP A 124 -4.01 -15.70 -2.30
#